data_AF-A0A9N9PZ83-F1
#
_entry.id   AF-A0A9N9PZ83-F1
#
_cell.length_a   1.000
_cell.length_b   1.000
_cell.length_c   1.000
_cell.angle_alpha   90.00
_cell.angle_beta   90.00
_cell.angle_gamma   90.00
#
_symmetry.space_group_name_H-M   'P 1'
#
loop_
_entity.id
_entity.type
_entity.pdbx_description
1 polymer ?
#
loop_
_entity_poly.entity_id
_entity_poly.type
_entity_poly.pdbx_seq_one_letter_code
_entity_poly.pdbx_strand_id
1 'polypeptide(L)'
;MATVQAQRPTNTPICDFYASQIFGNNTATSQRGVMTLILNTAILGNYTSPNIDVPVSGIASVSTYNGTSVNLLKYFDAALYSTNDGLHPYGVAKNFLDDGGAVPIGKSMASNGNVNSAQYILLTHVWDYFGVLLNCSLQGKDPSFPAYAGKTSMYEVHKYMKIDPYEQGWFVYQLTLAAKSIGFSPSDTTIAMVQHPYKPLHFPLLTPNSHRKSSPQLQAICIDASCPLASDANCGLYDEVPAPGVVNASLVGNYMKMNGTGTGSGTWHGGNSSFNGTMGFVGMAGRNTLGAWSLVFVGLVVGLGL
;
A
#
# COMPACT_ATOMS: atom_id res chain seq x y z
N MET A 1 -30.79 6.55 -12.71
CA MET A 1 -31.18 5.42 -11.85
C MET A 1 -30.08 5.25 -10.82
N ALA A 2 -30.38 5.46 -9.53
CA ALA A 2 -29.40 5.20 -8.48
C ALA A 2 -29.27 3.68 -8.34
N THR A 3 -28.13 3.12 -8.74
CA THR A 3 -27.74 1.77 -8.37
C THR A 3 -27.65 1.73 -6.86
N VAL A 4 -28.62 1.10 -6.21
CA VAL A 4 -28.50 0.73 -4.81
C VAL A 4 -27.32 -0.23 -4.73
N GLN A 5 -26.15 0.24 -4.27
CA GLN A 5 -25.07 -0.68 -3.89
C GLN A 5 -25.66 -1.62 -2.85
N ALA A 6 -25.71 -2.91 -3.17
CA ALA A 6 -26.17 -3.90 -2.21
C ALA A 6 -25.28 -3.78 -0.96
N GLN A 7 -25.89 -3.56 0.20
CA GLN A 7 -25.14 -3.51 1.45
C GLN A 7 -24.59 -4.92 1.72
N ARG A 8 -23.28 -5.00 2.01
CA ARG A 8 -22.65 -6.27 2.39
C ARG A 8 -23.37 -6.87 3.62
N PRO A 9 -23.78 -8.15 3.58
CA PRO A 9 -24.26 -8.84 4.76
C PRO A 9 -23.19 -8.87 5.86
N THR A 10 -23.58 -8.65 7.11
CA THR A 10 -22.65 -8.50 8.25
C THR A 10 -21.76 -9.73 8.49
N ASN A 11 -22.25 -10.91 8.13
CA ASN A 11 -21.55 -12.20 8.25
C ASN A 11 -20.69 -12.58 7.02
N THR A 12 -20.73 -11.80 5.94
CA THR A 12 -19.90 -12.03 4.75
C THR A 12 -18.60 -11.25 4.88
N PRO A 13 -17.41 -11.85 4.70
CA PRO A 13 -16.17 -11.10 4.68
C PRO A 13 -16.16 -9.98 3.63
N ILE A 14 -15.47 -8.87 3.92
CA ILE A 14 -15.40 -7.71 3.00
C ILE A 14 -14.84 -8.16 1.65
N CYS A 15 -13.71 -8.87 1.66
CA CYS A 15 -13.05 -9.35 0.45
C CYS A 15 -13.95 -10.25 -0.42
N ASP A 16 -14.61 -11.25 0.19
CA ASP A 16 -15.52 -12.17 -0.49
C ASP A 16 -16.69 -11.46 -1.17
N PHE A 17 -17.28 -10.47 -0.48
CA PHE A 17 -18.39 -9.69 -1.00
C PHE A 17 -17.96 -8.91 -2.24
N TYR A 18 -16.86 -8.16 -2.15
CA TYR A 18 -16.39 -7.34 -3.28
C TYR A 18 -15.78 -8.17 -4.41
N ALA A 19 -15.22 -9.34 -4.13
CA ALA A 19 -14.81 -10.28 -5.18
C ALA A 19 -16.01 -10.69 -6.03
N SER A 20 -17.12 -11.05 -5.38
CA SER A 20 -18.37 -11.41 -6.06
C SER A 20 -18.99 -10.23 -6.80
N GLN A 21 -19.00 -9.03 -6.21
CA GLN A 21 -19.58 -7.84 -6.83
C GLN A 21 -18.79 -7.37 -8.05
N ILE A 22 -17.46 -7.37 -7.98
CA ILE A 22 -16.59 -6.83 -9.02
C ILE A 22 -16.37 -7.84 -10.15
N PHE A 23 -16.15 -9.11 -9.82
CA PHE A 23 -15.77 -10.15 -10.80
C PHE A 23 -16.90 -11.14 -11.11
N GLY A 24 -18.06 -11.02 -10.45
CA GLY A 24 -19.18 -11.95 -10.62
C GLY A 24 -18.98 -13.32 -9.98
N ASN A 25 -17.87 -13.56 -9.28
CA ASN A 25 -17.58 -14.81 -8.58
C ASN A 25 -16.69 -14.61 -7.34
N ASN A 26 -16.74 -15.57 -6.40
CA ASN A 26 -15.85 -15.63 -5.25
C ASN A 26 -14.87 -16.80 -5.42
N THR A 27 -13.69 -16.51 -5.95
CA THR A 27 -12.58 -17.45 -6.14
C THR A 27 -11.31 -16.84 -5.55
N ALA A 28 -10.27 -17.64 -5.30
CA ALA A 28 -8.99 -17.11 -4.81
C ALA A 28 -8.41 -16.06 -5.78
N THR A 29 -8.49 -16.32 -7.10
CA THR A 29 -8.13 -15.36 -8.14
C THR A 29 -8.93 -14.05 -8.05
N SER A 30 -10.26 -14.09 -7.87
CA SER A 30 -11.05 -12.86 -7.78
C SER A 30 -10.81 -12.11 -6.47
N GLN A 31 -10.58 -12.80 -5.35
CA GLN A 31 -10.19 -12.19 -4.08
C GLN A 31 -8.83 -11.47 -4.19
N ARG A 32 -7.82 -12.11 -4.79
CA ARG A 32 -6.55 -11.46 -5.09
C ARG A 32 -6.74 -10.28 -6.05
N GLY A 33 -7.62 -10.43 -7.04
CA GLY A 33 -8.01 -9.36 -7.95
C GLY A 33 -8.51 -8.11 -7.24
N VAL A 34 -9.32 -8.26 -6.18
CA VAL A 34 -9.74 -7.11 -5.34
C VAL A 34 -8.53 -6.43 -4.70
N MET A 35 -7.59 -7.19 -4.13
CA MET A 35 -6.39 -6.62 -3.51
C MET A 35 -5.54 -5.89 -4.54
N THR A 36 -5.30 -6.50 -5.70
CA THR A 36 -4.57 -5.89 -6.81
C THR A 36 -5.21 -4.57 -7.22
N LEU A 37 -6.53 -4.51 -7.43
CA LEU A 37 -7.23 -3.29 -7.83
C LEU A 37 -7.08 -2.18 -6.78
N ILE A 38 -7.34 -2.46 -5.50
CA ILE A 38 -7.22 -1.45 -4.43
C ILE A 38 -5.78 -0.94 -4.33
N LEU A 39 -4.81 -1.85 -4.24
CA LEU A 39 -3.45 -1.49 -3.82
C LEU A 39 -2.68 -0.83 -4.94
N ASN A 40 -2.81 -1.35 -6.17
CA ASN A 40 -2.19 -0.67 -7.31
C ASN A 40 -2.83 0.70 -7.55
N THR A 41 -4.14 0.87 -7.31
CA THR A 41 -4.83 2.17 -7.47
C THR A 41 -4.39 3.14 -6.39
N ALA A 42 -4.20 2.67 -5.16
CA ALA A 42 -3.62 3.47 -4.09
C ALA A 42 -2.16 3.87 -4.39
N ILE A 43 -1.40 3.04 -5.12
CA ILE A 43 -0.02 3.33 -5.52
C ILE A 43 0.05 4.35 -6.66
N LEU A 44 -0.63 4.07 -7.78
CA LEU A 44 -0.52 4.87 -9.01
C LEU A 44 -1.55 5.99 -9.15
N GLY A 45 -2.68 5.90 -8.45
CA GLY A 45 -3.88 6.65 -8.77
C GLY A 45 -4.80 5.87 -9.71
N ASN A 46 -5.87 6.51 -10.20
CA ASN A 46 -6.85 5.84 -11.04
C ASN A 46 -6.22 5.34 -12.36
N TYR A 47 -6.15 4.02 -12.50
CA TYR A 47 -5.84 3.33 -13.76
C TYR A 47 -6.81 2.16 -14.02
N THR A 48 -7.65 1.84 -13.03
CA THR A 48 -8.53 0.67 -13.01
C THR A 48 -9.91 0.96 -13.58
N SER A 49 -10.51 -0.09 -14.14
CA SER A 49 -11.96 -0.23 -14.31
C SER A 49 -12.47 -1.35 -13.38
N PRO A 50 -13.60 -1.19 -12.68
CA PRO A 50 -14.46 0.00 -12.67
C PRO A 50 -13.85 1.17 -11.89
N ASN A 51 -14.11 2.39 -12.36
CA ASN A 51 -13.95 3.62 -11.60
C ASN A 51 -15.32 4.32 -11.56
N ILE A 52 -15.90 4.45 -10.37
CA ILE A 52 -17.19 5.13 -10.17
C ILE A 52 -17.03 6.64 -9.94
N ASP A 53 -16.19 7.27 -10.77
CA ASP A 53 -15.86 8.70 -10.74
C ASP A 53 -15.27 9.21 -9.42
N VAL A 54 -14.53 8.36 -8.69
CA VAL A 54 -13.80 8.75 -7.49
C VAL A 54 -12.33 9.01 -7.85
N PRO A 55 -11.86 10.28 -7.77
CA PRO A 55 -10.48 10.61 -8.09
C PRO A 55 -9.51 10.04 -7.05
N VAL A 56 -8.46 9.37 -7.52
CA VAL A 56 -7.35 8.82 -6.71
C VAL A 56 -6.05 9.29 -7.35
N SER A 57 -5.22 9.99 -6.59
CA SER A 57 -3.94 10.55 -7.08
C SER A 57 -2.77 9.56 -6.96
N GLY A 58 -2.90 8.58 -6.09
CA GLY A 58 -1.83 7.62 -5.76
C GLY A 58 -0.83 8.17 -4.75
N ILE A 59 -0.13 7.26 -4.07
CA ILE A 59 0.93 7.58 -3.11
C ILE A 59 2.28 7.87 -3.78
N ALA A 60 2.47 7.44 -5.03
CA ALA A 60 3.70 7.66 -5.77
C ALA A 60 3.89 9.12 -6.23
N SER A 61 2.82 9.92 -6.20
CA SER A 61 2.85 11.34 -6.56
C SER A 61 3.25 12.21 -5.36
N VAL A 62 4.10 13.21 -5.60
CA VAL A 62 4.31 14.29 -4.61
C VAL A 62 3.00 15.05 -4.44
N SER A 63 2.56 15.24 -3.20
CA SER A 63 1.28 15.87 -2.89
C SER A 63 1.34 16.71 -1.62
N THR A 64 0.21 17.28 -1.22
CA THR A 64 0.03 17.97 0.06
C THR A 64 -1.12 17.33 0.82
N TYR A 65 -0.88 16.97 2.08
CA TYR A 65 -1.89 16.41 2.98
C TYR A 65 -1.95 17.25 4.26
N ASN A 66 -3.13 17.80 4.56
CA ASN A 66 -3.33 18.74 5.69
C ASN A 66 -2.31 19.90 5.75
N GLY A 67 -1.98 20.46 4.58
CA GLY A 67 -1.00 21.55 4.46
C GLY A 67 0.46 21.13 4.49
N THR A 68 0.75 19.84 4.71
CA THR A 68 2.12 19.30 4.73
C THR A 68 2.45 18.62 3.41
N SER A 69 3.61 18.94 2.82
CA SER A 69 4.11 18.24 1.64
C SER A 69 4.41 16.78 1.96
N VAL A 70 3.87 15.85 1.17
CA VAL A 70 4.06 14.40 1.33
C VAL A 70 4.62 13.81 0.04
N ASN A 71 5.61 12.95 0.18
CA ASN A 71 6.19 12.17 -0.92
C ASN A 71 6.53 10.78 -0.36
N LEU A 72 5.78 9.76 -0.74
CA LEU A 72 6.04 8.38 -0.30
C LEU A 72 6.93 7.62 -1.28
N LEU A 73 7.09 8.09 -2.52
CA LEU A 73 7.91 7.43 -3.55
C LEU A 73 9.36 7.21 -3.12
N LYS A 74 9.89 8.14 -2.31
CA LYS A 74 11.25 8.12 -1.73
C LYS A 74 11.59 6.86 -0.91
N TYR A 75 10.58 6.08 -0.53
CA TYR A 75 10.76 4.80 0.17
C TYR A 75 10.85 3.60 -0.77
N PHE A 76 10.54 3.79 -2.04
CA PHE A 76 10.44 2.72 -3.04
C PHE A 76 11.53 2.80 -4.10
N ASP A 77 12.27 3.91 -4.20
CA ASP A 77 13.21 4.20 -5.28
C ASP A 77 14.68 4.25 -4.83
N ALA A 78 14.98 3.72 -3.64
CA ALA A 78 16.29 3.77 -3.00
C ALA A 78 16.81 5.18 -2.63
N ALA A 79 15.96 6.21 -2.56
CA ALA A 79 16.38 7.55 -2.13
C ALA A 79 16.84 7.62 -0.66
N LEU A 80 16.36 6.71 0.20
CA LEU A 80 16.56 6.72 1.65
C LEU A 80 17.05 5.37 2.19
N TYR A 81 17.88 5.42 3.24
CA TYR A 81 18.24 4.27 4.09
C TYR A 81 17.07 3.84 4.99
N SER A 82 16.02 3.28 4.39
CA SER A 82 14.70 3.13 5.01
C SER A 82 14.15 1.71 5.02
N THR A 83 14.79 0.78 4.31
CA THR A 83 14.33 -0.61 4.22
C THR A 83 14.90 -1.44 5.36
N ASN A 84 14.05 -2.20 6.06
CA ASN A 84 14.51 -3.28 6.93
C ASN A 84 14.70 -4.56 6.09
N ASP A 85 15.94 -4.97 5.88
CA ASP A 85 16.26 -6.21 5.17
C ASP A 85 16.35 -7.44 6.08
N GLY A 86 16.19 -7.26 7.39
CA GLY A 86 16.30 -8.30 8.41
C GLY A 86 17.72 -8.80 8.66
N LEU A 87 18.72 -8.22 8.00
CA LEU A 87 20.13 -8.58 8.15
C LEU A 87 20.90 -7.49 8.91
N HIS A 88 20.57 -6.23 8.66
CA HIS A 88 21.24 -5.10 9.26
C HIS A 88 20.43 -4.47 10.42
N PRO A 89 21.10 -3.98 11.48
CA PRO A 89 20.44 -3.25 12.58
C PRO A 89 20.12 -1.79 12.23
N TYR A 90 20.11 -1.44 10.95
CA TYR A 90 19.81 -0.12 10.42
C TYR A 90 19.12 -0.25 9.06
N GLY A 91 18.49 0.84 8.60
CA GLY A 91 17.84 0.87 7.30
C GLY A 91 18.83 0.82 6.15
N VAL A 92 18.53 0.04 5.11
CA VAL A 92 19.29 0.00 3.86
C VAL A 92 18.51 0.68 2.73
N ALA A 93 19.21 1.11 1.69
CA ALA A 93 18.59 1.64 0.49
C ALA A 93 18.23 0.49 -0.45
N LYS A 94 16.97 0.43 -0.90
CA LYS A 94 16.51 -0.60 -1.82
C LYS A 94 15.57 0.01 -2.85
N ASN A 95 15.80 -0.32 -4.11
CA ASN A 95 14.88 0.04 -5.19
C ASN A 95 13.85 -1.08 -5.33
N PHE A 96 12.60 -0.76 -5.02
CA PHE A 96 11.44 -1.64 -5.19
C PHE A 96 10.69 -1.40 -6.49
N LEU A 97 11.22 -0.57 -7.39
CA LEU A 97 10.69 -0.32 -8.73
C LEU A 97 11.64 -0.85 -9.82
N ASP A 98 12.31 -1.96 -9.50
CA ASP A 98 13.42 -2.55 -10.25
C ASP A 98 13.00 -3.45 -11.43
N ASP A 99 11.70 -3.63 -11.67
CA ASP A 99 11.19 -4.46 -12.76
C ASP A 99 9.99 -3.80 -13.47
N GLY A 100 10.22 -2.59 -13.98
CA GLY A 100 9.29 -1.85 -14.85
C GLY A 100 8.49 -0.74 -14.16
N GLY A 101 8.59 -0.61 -12.83
CA GLY A 101 7.97 0.47 -12.06
C GLY A 101 6.47 0.56 -12.29
N ALA A 102 5.99 1.75 -12.65
CA ALA A 102 4.57 2.03 -12.84
C ALA A 102 3.93 1.26 -14.02
N VAL A 103 4.69 0.89 -15.05
CA VAL A 103 4.16 0.27 -16.29
C VAL A 103 3.44 -1.06 -16.02
N PRO A 104 4.04 -2.06 -15.35
CA PRO A 104 3.33 -3.30 -15.01
C PRO A 104 2.22 -3.06 -13.98
N ILE A 105 2.41 -2.13 -13.03
CA ILE A 105 1.40 -1.83 -12.01
C ILE A 105 0.11 -1.32 -12.67
N GLY A 106 0.23 -0.46 -13.68
CA GLY A 106 -0.87 0.05 -14.50
C GLY A 106 -1.55 -1.01 -15.39
N LYS A 107 -0.98 -2.21 -15.47
CA LYS A 107 -1.58 -3.39 -16.13
C LYS A 107 -2.09 -4.41 -15.12
N SER A 108 -2.23 -4.02 -13.84
CA SER A 108 -2.58 -4.91 -12.74
C SER A 108 -1.59 -6.07 -12.55
N MET A 109 -0.32 -5.85 -12.89
CA MET A 109 0.77 -6.81 -12.70
C MET A 109 1.68 -6.35 -11.55
N ALA A 110 2.29 -7.32 -10.86
CA ALA A 110 3.24 -7.02 -9.79
C ALA A 110 4.60 -6.53 -10.34
N SER A 111 4.96 -6.94 -11.56
CA SER A 111 6.25 -6.61 -12.16
C SER A 111 6.21 -6.88 -13.67
N ASN A 112 7.29 -6.58 -14.39
CA ASN A 112 7.46 -6.86 -15.82
C ASN A 112 7.95 -8.29 -16.12
N GLY A 113 7.57 -9.25 -15.28
CA GLY A 113 7.78 -10.69 -15.48
C GLY A 113 8.91 -11.30 -14.64
N ASN A 114 9.76 -10.50 -13.99
CA ASN A 114 10.78 -11.02 -13.07
C ASN A 114 10.19 -11.24 -11.68
N VAL A 115 9.83 -12.49 -11.37
CA VAL A 115 9.27 -12.88 -10.06
C VAL A 115 10.27 -12.80 -8.89
N ASN A 116 11.55 -12.58 -9.18
CA ASN A 116 12.60 -12.41 -8.16
C ASN A 116 12.95 -10.94 -7.91
N SER A 117 12.31 -10.01 -8.63
CA SER A 117 12.52 -8.57 -8.45
C SER A 117 12.02 -8.09 -7.09
N ALA A 118 12.63 -7.03 -6.56
CA ALA A 118 12.14 -6.39 -5.34
C ALA A 118 10.71 -5.87 -5.53
N GLN A 119 10.38 -5.39 -6.74
CA GLN A 119 9.04 -4.95 -7.10
C GLN A 119 8.00 -6.06 -7.02
N TYR A 120 8.27 -7.22 -7.64
CA TYR A 120 7.36 -8.36 -7.60
C TYR A 120 7.10 -8.79 -6.15
N ILE A 121 8.18 -8.94 -5.38
CA ILE A 121 8.12 -9.35 -3.98
C ILE A 121 7.31 -8.33 -3.17
N LEU A 122 7.58 -7.03 -3.31
CA LEU A 122 6.85 -6.00 -2.58
C LEU A 122 5.35 -6.04 -2.90
N LEU A 123 4.96 -6.01 -4.17
CA LEU A 123 3.54 -5.88 -4.52
C LEU A 123 2.75 -7.13 -4.17
N THR A 124 3.29 -8.32 -4.43
CA THR A 124 2.62 -9.56 -4.04
C THR A 124 2.51 -9.67 -2.52
N HIS A 125 3.55 -9.31 -1.78
CA HIS A 125 3.54 -9.28 -0.32
C HIS A 125 2.48 -8.33 0.26
N VAL A 126 2.32 -7.14 -0.32
CA VAL A 126 1.31 -6.16 0.09
C VAL A 126 -0.09 -6.67 -0.25
N TRP A 127 -0.30 -7.28 -1.42
CA TRP A 127 -1.58 -7.91 -1.76
C TRP A 127 -1.97 -9.01 -0.77
N ASP A 128 -1.02 -9.87 -0.42
CA ASP A 128 -1.24 -10.96 0.53
C ASP A 128 -1.52 -10.44 1.94
N TYR A 129 -0.80 -9.41 2.41
CA TYR A 129 -1.06 -8.81 3.72
C TYR A 129 -2.47 -8.23 3.82
N PHE A 130 -2.91 -7.48 2.80
CA PHE A 130 -4.25 -6.91 2.78
C PHE A 130 -5.34 -7.96 2.60
N GLY A 131 -5.03 -9.10 1.99
CA GLY A 131 -5.91 -10.27 1.97
C GLY A 131 -6.31 -10.71 3.39
N VAL A 132 -5.34 -10.72 4.30
CA VAL A 132 -5.57 -11.02 5.72
C VAL A 132 -6.40 -9.89 6.35
N LEU A 133 -6.02 -8.62 6.14
CA LEU A 133 -6.76 -7.49 6.73
C LEU A 133 -8.24 -7.46 6.32
N LEU A 134 -8.56 -7.82 5.08
CA LEU A 134 -9.93 -7.82 4.55
C LEU A 134 -10.64 -9.18 4.68
N ASN A 135 -10.00 -10.12 5.38
CA ASN A 135 -10.50 -11.45 5.70
C ASN A 135 -10.92 -12.26 4.46
N CYS A 136 -10.09 -12.26 3.42
CA CYS A 136 -10.29 -13.05 2.20
C CYS A 136 -10.35 -14.55 2.53
N SER A 137 -11.52 -15.17 2.39
CA SER A 137 -11.76 -16.52 2.90
C SER A 137 -11.04 -17.64 2.15
N LEU A 138 -10.54 -17.36 0.93
CA LEU A 138 -9.85 -18.33 0.07
C LEU A 138 -8.34 -18.11 0.03
N GLN A 139 -7.83 -17.07 0.69
CA GLN A 139 -6.40 -16.85 0.80
C GLN A 139 -5.72 -18.03 1.53
N GLY A 140 -4.61 -18.51 0.98
CA GLY A 140 -3.85 -19.63 1.51
C GLY A 140 -4.46 -21.00 1.26
N LYS A 141 -5.63 -21.08 0.62
CA LYS A 141 -6.28 -22.34 0.22
C LYS A 141 -5.98 -22.71 -1.23
N ASP A 142 -5.53 -21.76 -2.04
CA ASP A 142 -5.25 -21.93 -3.46
C ASP A 142 -3.96 -21.16 -3.85
N PRO A 143 -3.08 -21.72 -4.71
CA PRO A 143 -1.85 -21.04 -5.14
C PRO A 143 -2.07 -19.69 -5.85
N SER A 144 -3.24 -19.46 -6.44
CA SER A 144 -3.58 -18.18 -7.07
C SER A 144 -3.67 -17.03 -6.05
N PHE A 145 -3.93 -17.34 -4.77
CA PHE A 145 -3.88 -16.38 -3.67
C PHE A 145 -3.20 -16.98 -2.43
N PRO A 146 -1.86 -16.96 -2.37
CA PRO A 146 -1.12 -17.62 -1.31
C PRO A 146 -1.35 -16.99 0.07
N ALA A 147 -1.04 -17.76 1.11
CA ALA A 147 -1.06 -17.25 2.46
C ALA A 147 0.05 -16.21 2.65
N TYR A 148 -0.24 -15.15 3.40
CA TYR A 148 0.79 -14.18 3.79
C TYR A 148 1.93 -14.87 4.55
N ALA A 149 3.13 -14.79 3.98
CA ALA A 149 4.35 -15.39 4.51
C ALA A 149 5.29 -14.35 5.16
N GLY A 150 4.89 -13.09 5.21
CA GLY A 150 5.71 -12.00 5.72
C GLY A 150 5.79 -11.88 7.24
N LYS A 151 6.63 -10.92 7.68
CA LYS A 151 6.69 -10.49 9.07
C LYS A 151 5.37 -9.84 9.47
N THR A 152 4.78 -10.34 10.54
CA THR A 152 3.47 -9.90 11.01
C THR A 152 3.54 -8.63 11.86
N SER A 153 4.72 -8.25 12.37
CA SER A 153 4.97 -6.97 13.04
C SER A 153 5.13 -5.85 12.02
N MET A 154 4.12 -5.00 11.87
CA MET A 154 4.21 -3.84 10.97
C MET A 154 5.22 -2.80 11.45
N TYR A 155 5.45 -2.72 12.76
CA TYR A 155 6.56 -1.94 13.30
C TYR A 155 7.89 -2.44 12.75
N GLU A 156 8.16 -3.73 12.89
CA GLU A 156 9.42 -4.31 12.46
C GLU A 156 9.66 -4.08 10.96
N VAL A 157 8.62 -4.18 10.13
CA VAL A 157 8.72 -3.95 8.69
C VAL A 157 9.02 -2.48 8.34
N HIS A 158 8.42 -1.51 9.04
CA HIS A 158 8.43 -0.09 8.64
C HIS A 158 9.26 0.84 9.54
N LYS A 159 9.84 0.37 10.66
CA LYS A 159 10.48 1.23 11.68
C LYS A 159 11.55 2.17 11.13
N TYR A 160 12.36 1.73 10.16
CA TYR A 160 13.42 2.57 9.57
C TYR A 160 12.89 3.63 8.59
N MET A 161 11.60 3.62 8.25
CA MET A 161 10.99 4.70 7.47
C MET A 161 10.68 5.92 8.34
N LYS A 162 10.58 5.73 9.68
CA LYS A 162 10.13 6.71 10.67
C LYS A 162 8.92 7.49 10.18
N ILE A 163 7.87 6.76 9.78
CA ILE A 163 6.68 7.35 9.16
C ILE A 163 6.03 8.33 10.13
N ASP A 164 5.71 9.52 9.62
CA ASP A 164 5.04 10.57 10.39
C ASP A 164 3.51 10.56 10.16
N PRO A 165 2.74 11.36 10.91
CA PRO A 165 1.27 11.32 10.82
C PRO A 165 0.72 11.76 9.46
N TYR A 166 1.43 12.63 8.74
CA TYR A 166 0.99 13.10 7.43
C TYR A 166 1.24 12.06 6.35
N GLU A 167 2.40 11.39 6.40
CA GLU A 167 2.73 10.28 5.51
C GLU A 167 1.79 9.08 5.71
N GLN A 168 1.57 8.67 6.97
CA GLN A 168 0.61 7.62 7.29
C GLN A 168 -0.80 8.03 6.88
N GLY A 169 -1.22 9.25 7.22
CA GLY A 169 -2.53 9.78 6.86
C GLY A 169 -2.77 9.81 5.36
N TRP A 170 -1.76 10.22 4.58
CA TRP A 170 -1.82 10.23 3.11
C TRP A 170 -1.94 8.81 2.54
N PHE A 171 -1.12 7.86 3.02
CA PHE A 171 -1.19 6.47 2.58
C PHE A 171 -2.60 5.90 2.75
N VAL A 172 -3.18 6.06 3.94
CA VAL A 172 -4.49 5.49 4.22
C VAL A 172 -5.62 6.26 3.54
N TYR A 173 -5.47 7.58 3.35
CA TYR A 173 -6.40 8.36 2.53
C TYR A 173 -6.45 7.84 1.09
N GLN A 174 -5.29 7.58 0.46
CA GLN A 174 -5.24 7.01 -0.90
C GLN A 174 -5.83 5.60 -0.96
N LEU A 175 -5.58 4.74 0.04
CA LEU A 175 -6.23 3.42 0.13
C LEU A 175 -7.76 3.53 0.21
N THR A 176 -8.25 4.47 1.01
CA THR A 176 -9.68 4.71 1.19
C THR A 176 -10.32 5.17 -0.13
N LEU A 177 -9.69 6.11 -0.83
CA LEU A 177 -10.17 6.56 -2.14
C LEU A 177 -10.10 5.44 -3.18
N ALA A 178 -9.03 4.64 -3.20
CA ALA A 178 -8.90 3.49 -4.09
C ALA A 178 -10.04 2.47 -3.92
N ALA A 179 -10.33 2.07 -2.68
CA ALA A 179 -11.44 1.18 -2.39
C ALA A 179 -12.80 1.76 -2.82
N LYS A 180 -13.05 3.05 -2.54
CA LYS A 180 -14.26 3.75 -3.01
C LYS A 180 -14.35 3.76 -4.54
N SER A 181 -13.24 3.98 -5.23
CA SER A 181 -13.23 4.06 -6.70
C SER A 181 -13.66 2.78 -7.40
N ILE A 182 -13.45 1.62 -6.77
CA ILE A 182 -13.91 0.32 -7.28
C ILE A 182 -15.26 -0.11 -6.70
N GLY A 183 -15.97 0.80 -6.02
CA GLY A 183 -17.33 0.57 -5.54
C GLY A 183 -17.43 -0.03 -4.15
N PHE A 184 -16.48 0.21 -3.24
CA PHE A 184 -16.70 -0.10 -1.82
C PHE A 184 -17.69 0.89 -1.19
N SER A 185 -18.57 0.39 -0.32
CA SER A 185 -19.50 1.21 0.46
C SER A 185 -18.73 2.08 1.46
N PRO A 186 -19.26 3.26 1.85
CA PRO A 186 -18.66 4.07 2.90
C PRO A 186 -18.42 3.28 4.19
N SER A 187 -19.40 2.48 4.61
CA SER A 187 -19.30 1.64 5.82
C SER A 187 -18.13 0.65 5.76
N ASP A 188 -17.95 -0.04 4.63
CA ASP A 188 -16.87 -1.00 4.47
C ASP A 188 -15.52 -0.30 4.33
N THR A 189 -15.44 0.83 3.65
CA THR A 189 -14.18 1.60 3.61
C THR A 189 -13.78 2.13 4.98
N THR A 190 -14.76 2.54 5.81
CA THR A 190 -14.49 2.91 7.19
C THR A 190 -13.99 1.72 7.99
N ILE A 191 -14.59 0.53 7.88
CA ILE A 191 -14.10 -0.65 8.60
C ILE A 191 -12.70 -1.04 8.09
N ALA A 192 -12.58 -1.32 6.80
CA ALA A 192 -11.41 -1.88 6.13
C ALA A 192 -10.19 -0.98 6.15
N MET A 193 -10.40 0.32 5.90
CA MET A 193 -9.31 1.26 5.62
C MET A 193 -9.19 2.33 6.69
N VAL A 194 -10.24 2.60 7.47
CA VAL A 194 -10.14 3.58 8.56
C VAL A 194 -9.96 2.91 9.92
N GLN A 195 -10.85 2.01 10.33
CA GLN A 195 -10.86 1.45 11.68
C GLN A 195 -9.83 0.34 11.86
N HIS A 196 -9.56 -0.48 10.83
CA HIS A 196 -8.49 -1.48 10.90
C HIS A 196 -7.08 -0.88 10.83
N PRO A 197 -6.77 0.10 9.96
CA PRO A 197 -5.45 0.74 9.87
C PRO A 197 -5.26 2.00 10.72
N TYR A 198 -6.33 2.72 11.11
CA TYR A 198 -6.31 3.83 12.08
C TYR A 198 -6.95 3.47 13.42
N LYS A 199 -7.10 2.18 13.77
CA LYS A 199 -7.11 1.90 15.21
C LYS A 199 -5.80 2.49 15.74
N PRO A 200 -5.89 3.46 16.66
CA PRO A 200 -4.75 4.29 16.97
C PRO A 200 -3.57 3.42 17.40
N LEU A 201 -2.41 3.98 17.14
CA LEU A 201 -1.11 3.34 17.29
C LEU A 201 -0.99 2.78 18.71
N HIS A 202 -0.26 1.66 18.82
CA HIS A 202 0.00 0.90 20.04
C HIS A 202 -1.10 -0.08 20.48
N PHE A 203 -1.81 -0.71 19.54
CA PHE A 203 -2.66 -1.83 19.93
C PHE A 203 -1.82 -3.00 20.47
N PRO A 204 -2.32 -3.64 21.54
CA PRO A 204 -2.54 -5.03 21.79
C PRO A 204 -2.48 -6.01 20.64
N LEU A 205 -1.43 -6.04 19.84
CA LEU A 205 -1.01 -7.27 19.21
C LEU A 205 -2.06 -7.97 18.34
N LEU A 206 -2.09 -7.62 17.04
CA LEU A 206 -2.92 -8.40 16.12
C LEU A 206 -2.32 -9.80 15.97
N THR A 207 -3.12 -10.83 16.24
CA THR A 207 -2.97 -12.10 15.55
C THR A 207 -3.50 -11.90 14.14
N PRO A 208 -2.67 -11.74 13.09
CA PRO A 208 -3.18 -11.86 11.73
C PRO A 208 -3.92 -13.19 11.63
N ASN A 209 -5.24 -13.06 11.50
CA ASN A 209 -6.33 -14.03 11.49
C ASN A 209 -6.01 -15.49 11.81
N SER A 210 -6.79 -16.03 12.76
CA SER A 210 -7.41 -17.38 12.91
C SER A 210 -6.81 -18.66 12.29
N HIS A 211 -5.83 -18.62 11.40
CA HIS A 211 -5.16 -19.77 10.78
C HIS A 211 -3.76 -19.99 11.34
N ARG A 212 -3.16 -18.98 11.99
CA ARG A 212 -1.99 -19.17 12.86
C ARG A 212 -2.25 -18.48 14.19
N LYS A 213 -2.20 -19.25 15.28
CA LYS A 213 -1.95 -18.70 16.63
C LYS A 213 -0.59 -18.00 16.58
N SER A 214 -0.57 -16.77 16.09
CA SER A 214 0.63 -15.95 16.09
C SER A 214 0.79 -15.39 17.49
N SER A 215 2.04 -15.31 17.95
CA SER A 215 2.28 -14.54 19.15
C SER A 215 1.85 -13.11 18.86
N PRO A 216 1.24 -12.47 19.84
CA PRO A 216 0.95 -11.05 19.77
C PRO A 216 2.12 -10.20 19.16
N GLN A 217 1.88 -9.28 18.18
CA GLN A 217 2.93 -8.47 17.48
C GLN A 217 2.74 -6.94 17.48
N LEU A 218 3.84 -6.16 17.46
CA LEU A 218 3.80 -4.70 17.34
C LEU A 218 3.29 -4.21 15.97
N GLN A 219 2.23 -3.38 15.95
CA GLN A 219 1.55 -2.98 14.70
C GLN A 219 1.72 -1.50 14.31
N ALA A 220 2.38 -0.68 15.13
CA ALA A 220 2.49 0.75 14.83
C ALA A 220 3.46 0.99 13.65
N ILE A 221 2.99 1.64 12.60
CA ILE A 221 3.82 2.10 11.46
C ILE A 221 4.30 3.53 11.69
N CYS A 222 3.40 4.40 12.17
CA CYS A 222 3.74 5.76 12.59
C CYS A 222 4.35 5.69 13.99
N ILE A 223 5.64 5.99 14.11
CA ILE A 223 6.38 5.95 15.38
C ILE A 223 7.01 7.30 15.73
N ASP A 224 6.63 8.36 15.01
CA ASP A 224 7.00 9.72 15.36
C ASP A 224 6.29 10.17 16.65
N ALA A 225 6.93 11.04 17.44
CA ALA A 225 6.37 11.54 18.70
C ALA A 225 5.06 12.33 18.51
N SER A 226 4.81 12.86 17.32
CA SER A 226 3.58 13.57 16.95
C SER A 226 2.43 12.64 16.56
N CYS A 227 2.65 11.32 16.48
CA CYS A 227 1.62 10.39 16.06
C CYS A 227 0.49 10.25 17.10
N PRO A 228 -0.79 10.20 16.68
CA PRO A 228 -1.91 10.02 17.59
C PRO A 228 -1.83 8.71 18.38
N LEU A 229 -1.90 8.79 19.70
CA LEU A 229 -1.80 7.63 20.58
C LEU A 229 -3.14 6.90 20.74
N ALA A 230 -3.10 5.57 20.88
CA ALA A 230 -4.26 4.82 21.36
C ALA A 230 -4.55 5.06 22.84
N SER A 231 -5.79 4.76 23.23
CA SER A 231 -6.22 4.80 24.63
C SER A 231 -5.41 3.88 25.55
N ASP A 232 -4.85 2.80 25.01
CA ASP A 232 -4.07 1.76 25.70
C ASP A 232 -2.61 1.72 25.23
N ALA A 233 -2.10 2.87 24.80
CA ALA A 233 -0.77 2.98 24.21
C ALA A 233 0.38 2.61 25.18
N ASN A 234 1.29 1.75 24.70
CA ASN A 234 2.54 1.43 25.37
C ASN A 234 3.75 1.77 24.49
N CYS A 235 4.13 3.04 24.48
CA CYS A 235 5.24 3.55 23.68
C CYS A 235 6.60 2.91 24.04
N GLY A 236 6.75 2.38 25.26
CA GLY A 236 7.98 1.73 25.72
C GLY A 236 8.32 0.41 25.02
N LEU A 237 7.40 -0.12 24.20
CA LEU A 237 7.63 -1.31 23.37
C LEU A 237 8.30 -0.99 22.03
N TYR A 238 8.46 0.29 21.69
CA TYR A 238 8.98 0.75 20.40
C TYR A 238 10.33 1.42 20.60
N ASP A 239 11.30 1.07 19.77
CA ASP A 239 12.61 1.67 19.83
C ASP A 239 12.57 3.10 19.28
N GLU A 240 13.43 3.95 19.80
CA GLU A 240 13.67 5.26 19.20
C GLU A 240 14.54 5.09 17.94
N VAL A 241 13.90 5.15 16.78
CA VAL A 241 14.58 5.04 15.49
C VAL A 241 14.85 6.44 14.91
N PRO A 242 16.07 6.74 14.44
CA PRO A 242 16.35 8.02 13.78
C PRO A 242 15.65 8.11 12.43
N ALA A 243 15.50 9.34 11.91
CA ALA A 243 15.02 9.52 10.55
C ALA A 243 15.99 8.86 9.56
N PRO A 244 15.50 8.24 8.47
CA PRO A 244 16.38 7.60 7.50
C PRO A 244 17.26 8.66 6.83
N GLY A 245 18.55 8.32 6.67
CA GLY A 245 19.52 9.14 5.95
C GLY A 245 19.22 9.17 4.45
N VAL A 246 19.65 10.25 3.80
CA VAL A 246 19.50 10.44 2.35
C VAL A 246 20.65 9.73 1.61
N VAL A 247 20.29 8.87 0.68
CA VAL A 247 21.23 8.19 -0.22
C VAL A 247 21.35 8.97 -1.53
N ASN A 248 20.21 9.47 -2.03
CA ASN A 248 20.16 10.21 -3.29
C ASN A 248 19.27 11.46 -3.15
N ALA A 249 19.91 12.64 -3.07
CA ALA A 249 19.23 13.91 -2.90
C ALA A 249 18.33 14.28 -4.10
N SER A 250 18.69 13.86 -5.31
CA SER A 250 17.92 14.15 -6.53
C SER A 250 16.59 13.38 -6.56
N LEU A 251 16.51 12.21 -5.93
CA LEU A 251 15.30 11.42 -5.84
C LEU A 251 14.39 11.87 -4.68
N VAL A 252 15.00 12.24 -3.54
CA VAL A 252 14.22 12.58 -2.32
C VAL A 252 13.53 13.93 -2.42
N GLY A 253 14.09 14.88 -3.19
CA GLY A 253 13.59 16.26 -3.29
C GLY A 253 13.67 17.02 -1.96
N ASN A 254 12.66 17.84 -1.67
CA ASN A 254 12.55 18.55 -0.39
C ASN A 254 12.15 17.57 0.72
N TYR A 255 13.15 16.99 1.38
CA TYR A 255 12.97 16.03 2.46
C TYR A 255 13.13 16.67 3.83
N MET A 256 12.04 16.72 4.59
CA MET A 256 12.04 17.06 6.00
C MET A 256 11.11 16.09 6.74
N LYS A 257 11.56 15.63 7.91
CA LYS A 257 10.74 14.83 8.84
C LYS A 257 10.17 15.73 9.92
N MET A 258 9.00 15.38 10.44
CA MET A 258 8.41 16.08 11.56
C MET A 258 9.36 16.03 12.77
N ASN A 259 9.63 17.19 13.38
CA ASN A 259 10.43 17.35 14.60
C ASN A 259 11.88 16.82 14.61
N GLY A 260 12.49 16.51 13.46
CA GLY A 260 13.87 16.04 13.38
C GLY A 260 14.60 16.60 12.16
N THR A 261 15.88 16.96 12.35
CA THR A 261 16.82 17.52 11.38
C THR A 261 16.85 16.73 10.07
N GLY A 262 15.95 17.04 9.13
CA GLY A 262 16.14 16.73 7.73
C GLY A 262 17.23 17.64 7.20
N THR A 263 18.47 17.16 7.09
CA THR A 263 19.53 17.89 6.40
C THR A 263 19.27 17.86 4.89
N GLY A 264 18.31 18.66 4.45
CA GLY A 264 18.18 19.09 3.07
C GLY A 264 19.05 20.34 2.89
N SER A 265 20.19 20.18 2.21
CA SER A 265 20.96 21.32 1.68
C SER A 265 20.15 21.97 0.56
N GLY A 266 19.43 23.05 0.88
CA GLY A 266 18.69 23.82 -0.10
C GLY A 266 18.35 25.19 0.46
N THR A 267 19.26 26.15 0.27
CA THR A 267 19.05 27.57 0.53
C THR A 267 17.78 28.05 -0.16
N TRP A 268 16.81 28.51 0.63
CA TRP A 268 15.62 29.18 0.14
C TRP A 268 16.00 30.51 -0.53
N HIS A 269 15.84 30.59 -1.84
CA HIS A 269 15.57 31.85 -2.53
C HIS A 269 14.18 31.74 -3.14
N GLY A 270 13.25 32.53 -2.58
CA GLY A 270 11.89 32.66 -3.06
C GLY A 270 11.91 33.10 -4.52
N GLY A 271 11.47 32.20 -5.39
CA GLY A 271 11.33 32.42 -6.81
C GLY A 271 10.21 31.54 -7.32
N ASN A 272 9.12 32.18 -7.73
CA ASN A 272 7.98 31.59 -8.39
C ASN A 272 8.44 30.92 -9.70
N SER A 273 8.72 29.62 -9.68
CA SER A 273 9.06 28.84 -10.88
C SER A 273 8.09 27.70 -11.07
N SER A 274 7.22 27.90 -12.07
CA SER A 274 6.41 26.88 -12.72
C SER A 274 7.33 25.76 -13.22
N PHE A 275 7.27 24.59 -12.58
CA PHE A 275 7.93 23.39 -13.09
C PHE A 275 7.07 22.77 -14.18
N ASN A 276 7.29 23.23 -15.41
CA ASN A 276 6.88 22.52 -16.62
C ASN A 276 7.92 21.42 -16.91
N GLY A 277 7.87 20.35 -16.11
CA GLY A 277 8.68 19.14 -16.29
C GLY A 277 7.76 18.00 -16.69
N THR A 278 7.64 17.77 -18.00
CA THR A 278 6.92 16.63 -18.58
C THR A 278 7.64 15.34 -18.19
N MET A 279 7.36 14.81 -16.99
CA MET A 279 7.53 13.38 -16.73
C MET A 279 6.53 12.68 -17.63
N GLY A 280 7.02 11.92 -18.60
CA GLY A 280 6.22 11.22 -19.60
C GLY A 280 5.31 10.16 -18.99
N PHE A 281 4.23 10.59 -18.34
CA PHE A 281 2.99 9.85 -18.27
C PHE A 281 2.37 9.94 -19.65
N VAL A 282 2.48 8.86 -20.43
CA VAL A 282 1.59 8.70 -21.58
C VAL A 282 0.20 8.49 -20.99
N GLY A 283 -0.54 9.59 -20.84
CA GLY A 283 -1.96 9.58 -20.56
C GLY A 283 -2.66 8.91 -21.73
N MET A 284 -2.92 7.61 -21.60
CA MET A 284 -3.96 6.98 -22.40
C MET A 284 -5.30 7.39 -21.79
N ALA A 285 -5.79 8.54 -22.23
CA ALA A 285 -7.20 8.87 -22.13
C ALA A 285 -7.98 7.72 -22.79
N GLY A 286 -8.78 7.04 -21.96
CA GLY A 286 -9.58 5.90 -22.37
C GLY A 286 -10.50 6.25 -23.53
N ARG A 287 -10.29 5.61 -24.67
CA ARG A 287 -11.36 5.39 -25.65
C ARG A 287 -11.91 3.99 -25.42
N ASN A 288 -13.17 3.95 -25.02
CA ASN A 288 -13.99 2.75 -24.93
C ASN A 288 -14.01 2.03 -26.29
N THR A 289 -13.48 0.81 -26.34
CA THR A 289 -13.91 -0.20 -27.32
C THR A 289 -14.00 -1.55 -26.64
N LEU A 290 -15.24 -2.05 -26.57
CA LEU A 290 -15.63 -3.40 -26.18
C LEU A 290 -14.83 -4.44 -27.00
N GLY A 291 -14.30 -5.45 -26.32
CA GLY A 291 -13.61 -6.57 -26.98
C GLY A 291 -13.30 -7.69 -25.99
N ALA A 292 -14.20 -8.65 -25.91
CA ALA A 292 -14.08 -9.87 -25.12
C ALA A 292 -12.82 -10.67 -25.49
N TRP A 293 -12.01 -11.08 -24.50
CA TRP A 293 -11.04 -12.14 -24.67
C TRP A 293 -10.93 -13.02 -23.43
N SER A 294 -11.24 -14.30 -23.65
CA SER A 294 -11.08 -15.43 -22.75
C SER A 294 -9.60 -15.67 -22.45
N LEU A 295 -9.23 -15.88 -21.18
CA LEU A 295 -7.90 -16.32 -20.77
C LEU A 295 -7.95 -17.78 -20.31
N VAL A 296 -7.29 -18.62 -21.09
CA VAL A 296 -6.97 -20.02 -20.79
C VAL A 296 -5.79 -20.04 -19.82
N PHE A 297 -5.97 -20.66 -18.66
CA PHE A 297 -4.90 -20.94 -17.70
C PHE A 297 -4.11 -22.17 -18.14
N VAL A 298 -2.78 -22.05 -18.23
CA VAL A 298 -1.87 -23.19 -18.14
C VAL A 298 -0.89 -22.88 -17.01
N GLY A 299 -0.97 -23.69 -15.96
CA GLY A 299 -0.12 -23.59 -14.79
C GLY A 299 1.28 -24.15 -15.03
N LEU A 300 2.21 -23.72 -14.17
CA LEU A 300 3.37 -24.53 -13.82
C LEU A 300 3.76 -24.25 -12.36
N VAL A 301 4.11 -25.33 -11.69
CA VAL A 301 4.25 -25.52 -10.25
C VAL A 301 5.74 -25.46 -9.85
N VAL A 302 5.99 -25.20 -8.56
CA VAL A 302 7.20 -25.52 -7.75
C VAL A 302 8.35 -24.48 -7.86
N GLY A 303 8.99 -24.02 -6.80
CA GLY A 303 9.02 -24.48 -5.41
C GLY A 303 9.51 -23.40 -4.43
N LEU A 304 9.12 -23.60 -3.18
CA LEU A 304 9.31 -22.75 -2.01
C LEU A 304 10.77 -22.75 -1.51
N GLY A 305 11.16 -21.60 -0.97
CA GLY A 305 12.27 -21.46 -0.03
C GLY A 305 12.37 -20.01 0.42
N LEU A 306 11.75 -19.70 1.57
CA LEU A 306 12.17 -18.80 2.67
C LEU A 306 11.02 -18.64 3.67
#